data_AF-H1YEB2-F1
#
_entry.id   AF-H1YEB2-F1
#
_cell.length_a   1.000
_cell.length_b   1.000
_cell.length_c   1.000
_cell.angle_alpha   90.00
_cell.angle_beta   90.00
_cell.angle_gamma   90.00
#
_symmetry.space_group_name_H-M   'P 1'
#
loop_
_entity.id
_entity.type
_entity.pdbx_description
1 polymer ?
#
loop_
_entity_poly.entity_id
_entity_poly.type
_entity_poly.pdbx_seq_one_letter_code
_entity_poly.pdbx_strand_id
1 'polypeptide(L)'
;MELVFKTTFTKNVGLALIAVLFIFLFGCHSQPDFNGTYVNHASGEFSIADDTLQVEHVQGQQYTIHRKTGYREIAEDGKPSKLQWHVEEWQAVYDPGARVMTESRKGRTLTFGKGILVLERSRYRRVN
;
A
#
# COMPACT_ATOMS: atom_id res chain seq x y z
N MET A 1 -66.84 -12.24 25.71
CA MET A 1 -65.81 -13.29 25.81
C MET A 1 -64.72 -12.92 24.81
N GLU A 2 -63.50 -12.73 25.30
CA GLU A 2 -62.47 -11.88 24.71
C GLU A 2 -61.72 -12.48 23.51
N LEU A 3 -61.52 -11.59 22.52
CA LEU A 3 -60.39 -11.41 21.60
C LEU A 3 -59.24 -12.43 21.69
N VAL A 4 -59.20 -13.38 20.75
CA VAL A 4 -58.03 -14.20 20.41
C VAL A 4 -57.48 -13.74 19.06
N PHE A 5 -56.73 -12.64 19.05
CA PHE A 5 -56.06 -12.13 17.84
C PHE A 5 -54.73 -11.44 18.21
N LYS A 6 -53.82 -12.12 18.92
CA LYS A 6 -52.54 -11.49 19.28
C LYS A 6 -51.39 -12.45 19.60
N THR A 7 -51.04 -13.39 18.72
CA THR A 7 -49.86 -14.24 18.97
C THR A 7 -49.00 -14.62 17.78
N THR A 8 -49.46 -14.49 16.52
CA THR A 8 -48.66 -14.84 15.33
C THR A 8 -47.91 -13.67 14.70
N PHE A 9 -48.37 -12.43 14.89
CA PHE A 9 -47.76 -11.25 14.29
C PHE A 9 -46.38 -10.89 14.88
N THR A 10 -46.13 -11.22 16.16
CA THR A 10 -44.90 -10.83 16.89
C THR A 10 -43.66 -11.66 16.53
N LYS A 11 -43.82 -12.92 16.10
CA LYS A 11 -42.68 -13.80 15.76
C LYS A 11 -41.98 -13.40 14.46
N ASN A 12 -42.75 -12.94 13.46
CA ASN A 12 -42.21 -12.57 12.14
C ASN A 12 -41.52 -11.20 12.17
N VAL A 13 -42.01 -10.29 13.01
CA VAL A 13 -41.39 -8.96 13.23
C VAL A 13 -40.04 -9.10 13.93
N GLY A 14 -39.93 -10.00 14.92
CA GLY A 14 -38.64 -10.28 15.59
C GLY A 14 -37.59 -10.86 14.64
N LEU A 15 -37.97 -11.76 13.75
CA LEU A 15 -37.06 -12.35 12.76
C LEU A 15 -36.59 -11.32 11.72
N ALA A 16 -37.49 -10.43 11.26
CA ALA A 16 -37.16 -9.36 10.34
C ALA A 16 -36.22 -8.31 10.97
N LEU A 17 -36.40 -7.99 12.26
CA LEU A 17 -35.53 -7.07 12.99
C LEU A 17 -34.09 -7.60 13.14
N ILE A 18 -33.92 -8.91 13.32
CA ILE A 18 -32.59 -9.54 13.36
C ILE A 18 -31.94 -9.51 11.97
N ALA A 19 -32.70 -9.78 10.91
CA ALA A 19 -32.19 -9.74 9.53
C ALA A 19 -31.74 -8.32 9.12
N VAL A 20 -32.47 -7.28 9.54
CA VAL A 20 -32.10 -5.86 9.30
C VAL A 20 -30.86 -5.46 10.11
N LEU A 21 -30.67 -5.99 11.32
CA LEU A 21 -29.50 -5.73 12.16
C LEU A 21 -28.20 -6.28 11.54
N PHE A 22 -28.27 -7.39 10.80
CA PHE A 22 -27.10 -7.97 10.11
C PHE A 22 -26.65 -7.18 8.86
N ILE A 23 -27.50 -6.32 8.28
CA ILE A 23 -27.17 -5.52 7.09
C ILE A 23 -26.26 -4.32 7.44
N PHE A 24 -26.27 -3.86 8.70
CA PHE A 24 -25.44 -2.74 9.15
C PHE A 24 -23.97 -3.11 9.46
N LEU A 25 -23.56 -4.36 9.27
CA LEU A 25 -22.20 -4.83 9.59
C LEU A 25 -21.21 -4.87 8.41
N PHE A 26 -21.60 -4.47 7.20
CA PHE A 26 -20.71 -4.47 6.04
C PHE A 26 -20.52 -3.04 5.51
N GLY A 27 -19.39 -2.35 5.63
CA GLY A 27 -18.11 -2.61 6.27
C GLY A 27 -17.27 -1.35 6.03
N CYS A 28 -16.70 -0.77 7.08
CA CYS A 28 -15.84 0.40 6.92
C CYS A 28 -14.51 -0.07 6.29
N HIS A 29 -14.34 0.17 4.99
CA HIS A 29 -13.08 -0.11 4.31
C HIS A 29 -12.14 1.07 4.54
N SER A 30 -11.33 1.04 5.59
CA SER A 30 -10.20 1.96 5.71
C SER A 30 -9.21 1.64 4.59
N GLN A 31 -8.99 2.56 3.65
CA GLN A 31 -7.90 2.42 2.70
C GLN A 31 -6.58 2.39 3.48
N PRO A 32 -5.62 1.50 3.13
CA PRO A 32 -4.34 1.50 3.81
C PRO A 32 -3.60 2.82 3.56
N ASP A 33 -2.98 3.38 4.60
CA ASP A 33 -2.14 4.56 4.45
C ASP A 33 -0.77 4.17 3.88
N PHE A 34 -0.62 4.35 2.56
CA PHE A 34 0.65 4.12 1.88
C PHE A 34 1.58 5.32 1.92
N ASN A 35 1.09 6.51 2.31
CA ASN A 35 1.89 7.72 2.28
C ASN A 35 3.13 7.59 3.16
N GLY A 36 4.21 8.20 2.71
CA GLY A 36 5.42 8.32 3.51
C GLY A 36 6.68 7.97 2.74
N THR A 37 7.77 7.86 3.49
CA THR A 37 9.11 7.65 2.94
C THR A 37 9.58 6.24 3.26
N TYR A 38 10.10 5.55 2.25
CA TYR A 38 10.59 4.20 2.32
C TYR A 38 12.03 4.17 1.84
N VAL A 39 12.92 3.56 2.62
CA VAL A 39 14.36 3.53 2.32
C VAL A 39 14.84 2.09 2.14
N ASN A 40 15.77 1.92 1.23
CA ASN A 40 16.52 0.69 1.01
C ASN A 40 18.01 1.01 0.97
N HIS A 41 18.81 0.11 1.55
CA HIS A 41 20.25 0.11 1.41
C HIS A 41 20.66 -1.20 0.75
N ALA A 42 21.48 -1.11 -0.28
CA ALA A 42 22.03 -2.25 -1.00
C ALA A 42 23.55 -2.11 -1.10
N SER A 43 24.26 -3.19 -0.82
CA SER A 43 25.71 -3.28 -0.93
C SER A 43 26.06 -4.62 -1.57
N GLY A 44 27.02 -4.58 -2.49
CA GLY A 44 27.65 -5.75 -3.09
C GLY A 44 29.13 -5.51 -3.32
N GLU A 45 29.79 -6.46 -3.98
CA GLU A 45 31.22 -6.41 -4.29
C GLU A 45 31.59 -5.21 -5.19
N PHE A 46 30.68 -4.81 -6.08
CA PHE A 46 30.95 -3.80 -7.09
C PHE A 46 30.30 -2.44 -6.83
N SER A 47 29.40 -2.34 -5.85
CA SER A 47 28.69 -1.08 -5.60
C SER A 47 27.99 -1.02 -4.24
N ILE A 48 27.71 0.22 -3.83
CA ILE A 48 26.85 0.55 -2.68
C ILE A 48 25.80 1.54 -3.17
N ALA A 49 24.55 1.31 -2.81
CA ALA A 49 23.43 2.16 -3.16
C ALA A 49 22.49 2.41 -1.97
N ASP A 50 22.05 3.65 -1.86
CA ASP A 50 21.00 4.10 -0.95
C ASP A 50 19.83 4.58 -1.80
N ASP A 51 18.67 3.96 -1.64
CA ASP A 51 17.49 4.23 -2.45
C ASP A 51 16.34 4.68 -1.56
N THR A 52 15.70 5.78 -1.95
CA THR A 52 14.58 6.38 -1.22
C THR A 52 13.39 6.50 -2.15
N LEU A 53 12.24 5.99 -1.71
CA LEU A 53 10.94 6.15 -2.35
C LEU A 53 10.04 6.97 -1.42
N GLN A 54 9.49 8.07 -1.92
CA GLN A 54 8.40 8.78 -1.28
C GLN A 54 7.11 8.48 -2.02
N VAL A 55 6.12 7.99 -1.29
CA VAL A 55 4.78 7.70 -1.81
C VAL A 55 3.85 8.81 -1.38
N GLU A 56 3.20 9.44 -2.34
CA GLU A 56 2.27 10.56 -2.15
C GLU A 56 0.92 10.25 -2.78
N HIS A 57 -0.13 10.26 -1.97
CA HIS A 57 -1.51 10.13 -2.42
C HIS A 57 -1.95 11.39 -3.13
N VAL A 58 -2.51 11.23 -4.33
CA VAL A 58 -3.01 12.36 -5.13
C VAL A 58 -4.52 12.43 -4.99
N GLN A 59 -5.23 11.41 -5.48
CA GLN A 59 -6.69 11.33 -5.44
C GLN A 59 -7.16 9.89 -5.67
N GLY A 60 -8.22 9.46 -4.98
CA GLY A 60 -8.78 8.12 -5.15
C GLY A 60 -7.72 7.04 -4.99
N GLN A 61 -7.42 6.31 -6.07
CA GLN A 61 -6.40 5.26 -6.11
C GLN A 61 -5.08 5.68 -6.77
N GLN A 62 -4.90 6.97 -7.07
CA GLN A 62 -3.75 7.53 -7.77
C GLN A 62 -2.69 8.03 -6.78
N TYR A 63 -1.44 7.71 -7.09
CA TYR A 63 -0.27 8.04 -6.28
C TYR A 63 0.86 8.56 -7.16
N THR A 64 1.61 9.52 -6.64
CA THR A 64 2.91 9.93 -7.18
C THR A 64 4.01 9.25 -6.37
N ILE A 65 5.01 8.70 -7.06
CA ILE A 65 6.18 8.06 -6.45
C ILE A 65 7.40 8.87 -6.82
N HIS A 66 8.05 9.47 -5.82
CA HIS A 66 9.32 10.16 -5.99
C HIS A 66 10.46 9.23 -5.59
N ARG A 67 11.33 8.86 -6.52
CA ARG A 67 12.49 8.01 -6.26
C ARG A 67 13.77 8.81 -6.33
N LYS A 68 14.64 8.62 -5.35
CA LYS A 68 16.01 9.10 -5.36
C LYS A 68 16.97 7.99 -4.97
N THR A 69 17.87 7.63 -5.88
CA THR A 69 18.90 6.64 -5.66
C THR A 69 20.27 7.30 -5.69
N GLY A 70 21.02 7.18 -4.60
CA GLY A 70 22.44 7.47 -4.57
C GLY A 70 23.21 6.18 -4.75
N TYR A 71 24.22 6.16 -5.63
CA TYR A 71 25.07 4.98 -5.78
C TYR A 71 26.54 5.35 -5.95
N ARG A 72 27.41 4.43 -5.53
CA ARG A 72 28.86 4.47 -5.71
C ARG A 72 29.30 3.11 -6.23
N GLU A 73 30.12 3.11 -7.27
CA GLU A 73 30.82 1.91 -7.73
C GLU A 73 32.04 1.67 -6.84
N ILE A 74 32.40 0.41 -6.63
CA ILE A 74 33.61 0.02 -5.91
C ILE A 74 34.65 -0.35 -6.98
N ALA A 75 35.77 0.39 -6.99
CA ALA A 75 36.88 0.11 -7.88
C ALA A 75 37.65 -1.16 -7.44
N GLU A 76 38.53 -1.66 -8.31
CA GLU A 76 39.35 -2.86 -8.02
C GLU A 76 40.20 -2.72 -6.75
N ASP A 77 40.57 -1.50 -6.37
CA ASP A 77 41.30 -1.20 -5.13
C ASP A 77 40.40 -1.15 -3.87
N GLY A 78 39.11 -1.47 -4.02
CA GLY A 78 38.11 -1.47 -2.96
C GLY A 78 37.57 -0.07 -2.61
N LYS A 79 38.00 0.99 -3.29
CA LYS A 79 37.57 2.35 -2.95
C LYS A 79 36.25 2.70 -3.65
N PRO A 80 35.29 3.30 -2.92
CA PRO A 80 34.08 3.82 -3.53
C PRO A 80 34.39 5.00 -4.44
N SER A 81 33.75 5.04 -5.61
CA SER A 81 33.79 6.15 -6.53
C SER A 81 32.96 7.34 -6.02
N LYS A 82 32.95 8.44 -6.80
CA LYS A 82 32.14 9.61 -6.50
C LYS A 82 30.66 9.22 -6.47
N LEU A 83 29.92 9.74 -5.48
CA LEU A 83 28.48 9.55 -5.38
C LEU A 83 27.76 10.09 -6.63
N GLN A 84 26.97 9.23 -7.24
CA GLN A 84 26.11 9.55 -8.36
C GLN A 84 24.65 9.48 -7.94
N TRP A 85 23.80 10.32 -8.55
CA TRP A 85 22.39 10.44 -8.20
C TRP A 85 21.51 10.16 -9.40
N HIS A 86 20.48 9.34 -9.18
CA HIS A 86 19.35 9.16 -10.08
C HIS A 86 18.08 9.60 -9.39
N VAL A 87 17.28 10.41 -10.08
CA VAL A 87 15.98 10.87 -9.61
C VAL A 87 14.95 10.48 -10.66
N GLU A 88 13.86 9.89 -10.21
CA GLU A 88 12.70 9.58 -11.05
C GLU A 88 11.42 9.99 -10.33
N GLU A 89 10.41 10.39 -11.08
CA GLU A 89 9.04 10.58 -10.59
C GLU A 89 8.11 9.72 -11.43
N TRP A 90 7.20 9.00 -10.77
CA TRP A 90 6.24 8.12 -11.44
C TRP A 90 4.82 8.35 -10.98
N GLN A 91 3.88 8.06 -11.88
CA GLN A 91 2.46 7.98 -11.56
C GLN A 91 2.09 6.51 -11.40
N ALA A 92 1.31 6.18 -10.38
CA ALA A 92 0.92 4.83 -10.07
C ALA A 92 -0.53 4.72 -9.60
N VAL A 93 -1.15 3.55 -9.82
CA VAL A 93 -2.53 3.27 -9.45
C VAL A 93 -2.59 2.04 -8.55
N TYR A 94 -3.24 2.17 -7.39
CA TYR A 94 -3.45 1.08 -6.45
C TYR A 94 -4.74 0.32 -6.73
N ASP A 95 -4.63 -0.99 -6.98
CA ASP A 95 -5.76 -1.91 -7.08
C ASP A 95 -6.02 -2.57 -5.71
N PRO A 96 -7.15 -2.25 -5.03
CA PRO A 96 -7.51 -2.86 -3.75
C PRO A 96 -7.78 -4.36 -3.82
N GLY A 97 -8.25 -4.86 -4.98
CA GLY A 97 -8.56 -6.26 -5.20
C GLY A 97 -7.29 -7.11 -5.31
N ALA A 98 -6.31 -6.63 -6.07
CA ALA A 98 -4.99 -7.27 -6.20
C ALA A 98 -4.05 -6.96 -5.04
N ARG A 99 -4.28 -5.88 -4.29
CA ARG A 99 -3.36 -5.31 -3.28
C ARG A 99 -1.99 -4.97 -3.86
N VAL A 100 -2.00 -4.46 -5.08
CA VAL A 100 -0.80 -4.07 -5.83
C VAL A 100 -0.97 -2.64 -6.32
N MET A 101 0.09 -1.85 -6.23
CA MET A 101 0.18 -0.56 -6.90
C MET A 101 1.03 -0.72 -8.15
N THR A 102 0.52 -0.28 -9.29
CA THR A 102 1.19 -0.42 -10.59
C THR A 102 1.55 0.95 -11.13
N GLU A 103 2.82 1.13 -11.48
CA GLU A 103 3.35 2.31 -12.12
C GLU A 103 2.92 2.37 -13.60
N SER A 104 2.44 3.53 -14.05
CA SER A 104 1.69 3.67 -15.30
C SER A 104 2.53 3.59 -16.57
N ARG A 105 3.84 3.89 -16.55
CA ARG A 105 4.70 3.98 -17.74
C ARG A 105 5.45 2.69 -18.05
N LYS A 106 6.08 2.08 -17.05
CA LYS A 106 6.92 0.88 -17.17
C LYS A 106 6.24 -0.36 -16.57
N GLY A 107 5.09 -0.21 -15.91
CA GLY A 107 4.36 -1.34 -15.34
C GLY A 107 5.01 -1.92 -14.08
N ARG A 108 5.88 -1.16 -13.41
CA ARG A 108 6.52 -1.62 -12.16
C ARG A 108 5.46 -1.84 -11.10
N THR A 109 5.62 -2.89 -10.30
CA THR A 109 4.67 -3.23 -9.25
C THR A 109 5.27 -2.97 -7.87
N LEU A 110 4.45 -2.38 -7.00
CA LEU A 110 4.73 -2.14 -5.60
C LEU A 110 3.71 -2.93 -4.77
N THR A 111 4.21 -3.67 -3.79
CA THR A 111 3.38 -4.34 -2.78
C THR A 111 3.71 -3.83 -1.39
N PHE A 112 2.69 -3.76 -0.55
CA PHE A 112 2.79 -3.17 0.77
C PHE A 112 2.52 -4.21 1.85
N GLY A 113 3.41 -4.23 2.85
CA GLY A 113 3.24 -4.96 4.10
C GLY A 113 3.32 -4.00 5.28
N LYS A 114 3.36 -4.53 6.51
CA LYS A 114 3.49 -3.71 7.73
C LYS A 114 4.82 -2.96 7.74
N GLY A 115 4.80 -1.66 7.38
CA GLY A 115 5.98 -0.81 7.30
C GLY A 115 7.01 -1.20 6.23
N ILE A 116 6.62 -2.08 5.29
CA ILE A 116 7.49 -2.56 4.22
C ILE A 116 6.84 -2.25 2.88
N LEU A 117 7.62 -1.73 1.95
CA LEU A 117 7.27 -1.60 0.54
C LEU A 117 8.21 -2.49 -0.26
N VAL A 118 7.67 -3.33 -1.15
CA VAL A 118 8.47 -4.14 -2.07
C VAL A 118 8.23 -3.63 -3.48
N LEU A 119 9.29 -3.12 -4.11
CA LEU A 119 9.32 -2.74 -5.52
C LEU A 119 10.06 -3.86 -6.26
N GLU A 120 9.34 -4.66 -7.03
CA GLU A 120 9.87 -5.84 -7.72
C GLU A 120 10.61 -6.80 -6.76
N ARG A 121 11.95 -6.72 -6.69
CA ARG A 121 12.81 -7.55 -5.82
C ARG A 121 13.42 -6.77 -4.65
N SER A 122 13.27 -5.45 -4.62
CA SER A 122 13.86 -4.56 -3.62
C SER A 122 12.89 -4.32 -2.47
N ARG A 123 13.36 -4.49 -1.23
CA ARG A 123 12.56 -4.30 -0.01
C ARG A 123 12.96 -3.01 0.68
N TYR A 124 12.00 -2.12 0.87
CA TYR A 124 12.17 -0.83 1.51
C TYR A 124 11.47 -0.83 2.86
N ARG A 125 12.06 -0.14 3.83
CA ARG A 125 11.48 0.06 5.16
C ARG A 125 10.93 1.47 5.26
N ARG A 126 9.70 1.62 5.75
CA ARG A 126 9.13 2.93 6.06
C ARG A 126 9.97 3.59 7.16
N VAL A 127 10.31 4.86 6.96
CA VAL A 127 10.90 5.72 7.98
C VAL A 127 9.82 6.72 8.38
N ASN A 128 9.43 6.68 9.66
CA ASN A 128 8.29 7.36 10.30
C ASN A 128 6.95 6.63 10.18
#